data_AF-A0A1A9RDD2-F1
#
_entry.id   AF-A0A1A9RDD2-F1
#
_cell.length_a   1.000
_cell.length_b   1.000
_cell.length_c   1.000
_cell.angle_alpha   90.00
_cell.angle_beta   90.00
_cell.angle_gamma   90.00
#
_symmetry.space_group_name_H-M   'P 1'
#
loop_
_entity.id
_entity.type
_entity.pdbx_description
1 polymer ?
#
loop_
_entity_poly.entity_id
_entity_poly.type
_entity_poly.pdbx_seq_one_letter_code
_entity_poly.pdbx_strand_id
1 'polypeptide(L)'
;MLRHALIALQTLFATPLHARHAAKTDAALAAALQHNGSQPASLFAEQLEGYLKTAESWACRFSQTRAAGLIIHSSADGRVRSLTPPHSHTSLLQARSPSGHTSVQTLPGHIERLHTLRLNGYGHAYLLFTEQTNGDHTEKSLVLLHFAAEQLQALPIIQTAPAADPTHHLNIAYSGQHTNNYFFYEPGSHTISQPQISSHTHTPTNRRLKYRFNGQLFLPHS
;
A
#
# COMPACT_ATOMS: atom_id res chain seq x y z
N MET A 1 26.98 24.13 -25.44
CA MET A 1 26.29 24.72 -24.28
C MET A 1 24.79 25.03 -24.50
N LEU A 2 24.26 25.10 -25.73
CA LEU A 2 22.82 25.36 -25.99
C LEU A 2 21.84 24.29 -25.45
N ARG A 3 22.22 23.00 -25.41
CA ARG A 3 21.33 21.92 -24.95
C ARG A 3 20.95 22.01 -23.46
N HIS A 4 21.85 22.52 -22.62
CA HIS A 4 21.60 22.64 -21.18
C HIS A 4 20.66 23.82 -20.86
N ALA A 5 20.73 24.91 -21.63
CA ALA A 5 19.83 26.04 -21.50
C ALA A 5 18.38 25.70 -21.92
N LEU A 6 18.20 24.86 -22.96
CA LEU A 6 16.87 24.44 -23.42
C LEU A 6 16.17 23.51 -22.40
N ILE A 7 16.92 22.61 -21.77
CA ILE A 7 16.41 21.70 -20.72
C ILE A 7 16.05 22.48 -19.45
N ALA A 8 16.85 23.47 -19.08
CA ALA A 8 16.55 24.36 -17.95
C ALA A 8 15.26 25.18 -18.19
N LEU A 9 15.05 25.66 -19.42
CA LEU A 9 13.85 26.44 -19.76
C LEU A 9 12.57 25.58 -19.78
N GLN A 10 12.63 24.36 -20.33
CA GLN A 10 11.49 23.43 -20.34
C GLN A 10 11.08 22.97 -18.94
N THR A 11 12.05 22.77 -18.04
CA THR A 11 11.78 22.40 -16.63
C THR A 11 11.21 23.55 -15.81
N LEU A 12 11.62 24.80 -16.07
CA LEU A 12 11.15 26.00 -15.37
C LEU A 12 9.69 26.37 -15.69
N PHE A 13 9.20 26.12 -16.91
CA PHE A 13 7.79 26.38 -17.26
C PHE A 13 6.85 25.20 -16.99
N ALA A 14 7.36 23.97 -17.08
CA ALA A 14 6.55 22.78 -16.85
C ALA A 14 6.21 22.60 -15.36
N THR A 15 7.11 22.92 -14.44
CA THR A 15 6.90 22.77 -12.98
C THR A 15 5.69 23.54 -12.42
N PRO A 16 5.47 24.84 -12.71
CA PRO A 16 4.28 25.54 -12.24
C PRO A 16 2.99 25.06 -12.91
N LEU A 17 3.07 24.57 -14.17
CA LEU A 17 1.90 24.08 -14.89
C LEU A 17 1.45 22.71 -14.38
N HIS A 18 2.38 21.79 -14.15
CA HIS A 18 2.11 20.51 -13.48
C HIS A 18 1.60 20.70 -12.06
N ALA A 19 2.14 21.66 -11.30
CA ALA A 19 1.65 21.96 -9.96
C ALA A 19 0.22 22.52 -9.96
N ARG A 20 -0.11 23.40 -10.91
CA ARG A 20 -1.48 23.91 -11.10
C ARG A 20 -2.44 22.81 -11.51
N HIS A 21 -2.04 21.93 -12.43
CA HIS A 21 -2.88 20.81 -12.86
C HIS A 21 -3.12 19.84 -11.70
N ALA A 22 -2.07 19.47 -10.96
CA ALA A 22 -2.18 18.64 -9.77
C ALA A 22 -3.10 19.25 -8.70
N ALA A 23 -2.99 20.56 -8.43
CA ALA A 23 -3.87 21.25 -7.49
C ALA A 23 -5.33 21.28 -7.96
N LYS A 24 -5.56 21.50 -9.26
CA LYS A 24 -6.91 21.46 -9.85
C LYS A 24 -7.52 20.07 -9.74
N THR A 25 -6.74 19.03 -10.03
CA THR A 25 -7.20 17.64 -9.92
C THR A 25 -7.44 17.24 -8.47
N ASP A 26 -6.59 17.64 -7.53
CA ASP A 26 -6.82 17.44 -6.08
C ASP A 26 -8.15 18.07 -5.63
N ALA A 27 -8.43 19.31 -6.06
CA ALA A 27 -9.70 19.97 -5.76
C ALA A 27 -10.91 19.25 -6.38
N ALA A 28 -10.79 18.77 -7.63
CA ALA A 28 -11.86 18.06 -8.30
C ALA A 28 -12.16 16.70 -7.65
N LEU A 29 -11.11 15.93 -7.31
CA LEU A 29 -11.24 14.66 -6.60
C LEU A 29 -11.81 14.87 -5.18
N ALA A 30 -11.41 15.93 -4.49
CA ALA A 30 -11.98 16.29 -3.18
C ALA A 30 -13.48 16.59 -3.28
N ALA A 31 -13.89 17.37 -4.28
CA ALA A 31 -15.31 17.67 -4.52
C ALA A 31 -16.10 16.38 -4.81
N ALA A 32 -15.57 15.48 -5.64
CA ALA A 32 -16.19 14.19 -5.93
C ALA A 32 -16.41 13.34 -4.67
N LEU A 33 -15.43 13.30 -3.75
CA LEU A 33 -15.58 12.62 -2.45
C LEU A 33 -16.60 13.29 -1.52
N GLN A 34 -16.65 14.62 -1.48
CA GLN A 34 -17.60 15.34 -0.62
C GLN A 34 -19.04 15.18 -1.10
N HIS A 35 -19.25 14.95 -2.39
CA HIS A 35 -20.56 14.68 -2.99
C HIS A 35 -21.03 13.22 -2.84
N ASN A 36 -20.45 12.43 -1.92
CA ASN A 36 -20.75 11.02 -1.59
C ASN A 36 -22.22 10.70 -1.19
N GLY A 37 -23.16 11.64 -1.33
CA GLY A 37 -24.59 11.35 -1.39
C GLY A 37 -25.15 11.07 -2.80
N SER A 38 -24.35 11.25 -3.86
CA SER A 38 -24.86 11.29 -5.26
C SER A 38 -24.00 10.60 -6.33
N GLN A 39 -22.73 10.24 -6.07
CA GLN A 39 -21.91 9.48 -7.03
C GLN A 39 -21.54 8.09 -6.49
N PRO A 40 -21.60 7.02 -7.33
CA PRO A 40 -21.10 5.70 -6.97
C PRO A 40 -19.60 5.72 -6.64
N ALA A 41 -19.20 5.04 -5.55
CA ALA A 41 -17.80 4.91 -5.14
C ALA A 41 -16.89 4.32 -6.24
N SER A 42 -17.45 3.50 -7.14
CA SER A 42 -16.74 2.95 -8.30
C SER A 42 -16.28 4.02 -9.29
N LEU A 43 -17.10 5.03 -9.57
CA LEU A 43 -16.74 6.11 -10.49
C LEU A 43 -15.59 6.97 -9.94
N PHE A 44 -15.60 7.23 -8.62
CA PHE A 44 -14.49 7.92 -7.98
C PHE A 44 -13.19 7.09 -8.07
N ALA A 45 -13.26 5.79 -7.79
CA ALA A 45 -12.10 4.91 -7.85
C ALA A 45 -11.50 4.86 -9.26
N GLU A 46 -12.33 4.78 -10.30
CA GLU A 46 -11.89 4.82 -11.71
C GLU A 46 -11.21 6.15 -12.08
N GLN A 47 -11.80 7.28 -11.67
CA GLN A 47 -11.21 8.60 -11.91
C GLN A 47 -9.86 8.76 -11.20
N LEU A 48 -9.79 8.33 -9.95
CA LEU A 48 -8.55 8.34 -9.18
C LEU A 48 -7.50 7.44 -9.83
N GLU A 49 -7.84 6.20 -10.19
CA GLU A 49 -6.92 5.26 -10.85
C GLU A 49 -6.40 5.82 -12.18
N GLY A 50 -7.29 6.39 -13.00
CA GLY A 50 -6.93 7.03 -14.26
C GLY A 50 -5.93 8.16 -14.06
N TYR A 51 -6.16 9.02 -13.07
CA TYR A 51 -5.22 10.10 -12.76
C TYR A 51 -3.87 9.56 -12.24
N LEU A 52 -3.87 8.56 -11.36
CA LEU A 52 -2.65 7.97 -10.79
C LEU A 52 -1.74 7.31 -11.85
N LYS A 53 -2.28 6.94 -13.02
CA LYS A 53 -1.46 6.43 -14.14
C LYS A 53 -0.68 7.53 -14.86
N THR A 54 -1.00 8.80 -14.63
CA THR A 54 -0.27 9.94 -15.21
C THR A 54 1.01 10.24 -14.43
N ALA A 55 2.08 10.67 -15.11
CA ALA A 55 3.35 11.02 -14.48
C ALA A 55 3.23 12.19 -13.48
N GLU A 56 2.31 13.12 -13.75
CA GLU A 56 2.08 14.32 -12.96
C GLU A 56 1.49 14.01 -11.59
N SER A 57 0.69 12.93 -11.51
CA SER A 57 0.04 12.52 -10.27
C SER A 57 1.06 12.29 -9.16
N TRP A 58 2.28 11.83 -9.46
CA TRP A 58 3.32 11.60 -8.46
C TRP A 58 3.70 12.86 -7.68
N ALA A 59 3.66 14.02 -8.34
CA ALA A 59 3.91 15.31 -7.70
C ALA A 59 2.71 15.83 -6.90
N CYS A 60 1.52 15.26 -7.10
CA CYS A 60 0.32 15.63 -6.36
C CYS A 60 0.40 15.15 -4.90
N ARG A 61 0.13 16.06 -3.97
CA ARG A 61 0.11 15.79 -2.52
C ARG A 61 -1.25 15.34 -2.00
N PHE A 62 -2.32 15.48 -2.81
CA PHE A 62 -3.69 15.13 -2.46
C PHE A 62 -4.18 15.75 -1.14
N SER A 63 -3.78 16.99 -0.84
CA SER A 63 -4.10 17.64 0.43
C SER A 63 -5.60 17.84 0.63
N GLN A 64 -6.32 18.26 -0.41
CA GLN A 64 -7.76 18.50 -0.33
C GLN A 64 -8.51 17.17 -0.34
N THR A 65 -8.11 16.24 -1.21
CA THR A 65 -8.73 14.91 -1.32
C THR A 65 -8.56 14.12 -0.02
N ARG A 66 -7.41 14.25 0.65
CA ARG A 66 -7.16 13.67 1.98
C ARG A 66 -8.06 14.29 3.05
N ALA A 67 -8.24 15.61 3.02
CA ALA A 67 -9.18 16.29 3.93
C ALA A 67 -10.64 15.86 3.69
N ALA A 68 -10.98 15.45 2.47
CA ALA A 68 -12.28 14.89 2.11
C ALA A 68 -12.45 13.40 2.45
N GLY A 69 -11.45 12.75 3.04
CA GLY A 69 -11.55 11.37 3.55
C GLY A 69 -10.75 10.31 2.78
N LEU A 70 -9.96 10.67 1.77
CA LEU A 70 -9.02 9.74 1.14
C LEU A 70 -7.90 9.37 2.11
N ILE A 71 -7.74 8.09 2.40
CA ILE A 71 -6.67 7.59 3.26
C ILE A 71 -5.43 7.34 2.41
N ILE A 72 -4.29 7.92 2.82
CA ILE A 72 -3.02 7.79 2.10
C ILE A 72 -1.92 7.34 3.06
N HIS A 73 -1.25 6.25 2.71
CA HIS A 73 0.01 5.84 3.35
C HIS A 73 1.13 5.91 2.33
N SER A 74 2.29 6.45 2.72
CA SER A 74 3.47 6.55 1.85
C SER A 74 4.64 5.79 2.46
N SER A 75 5.43 5.16 1.61
CA SER A 75 6.68 4.53 1.97
C SER A 75 7.70 5.56 2.42
N ALA A 76 8.59 5.16 3.34
CA ALA A 76 9.61 6.05 3.89
C ALA A 76 10.63 6.50 2.83
N ASP A 77 10.87 5.68 1.81
CA ASP A 77 11.71 5.99 0.65
C ASP A 77 10.98 6.84 -0.42
N GLY A 78 9.70 7.14 -0.21
CA GLY A 78 8.88 7.95 -1.11
C GLY A 78 8.69 7.34 -2.49
N ARG A 79 8.72 5.99 -2.62
CA ARG A 79 8.55 5.24 -3.87
C ARG A 79 7.22 4.53 -4.03
N VAL A 80 6.49 4.31 -2.95
CA VAL A 80 5.21 3.60 -2.96
C VAL A 80 4.23 4.38 -2.11
N ARG A 81 2.99 4.52 -2.58
CA ARG A 81 1.91 5.07 -1.77
C ARG A 81 0.60 4.35 -2.06
N SER A 82 -0.15 4.08 -1.01
CA SER A 82 -1.52 3.58 -1.10
C SER A 82 -2.50 4.73 -1.02
N LEU A 83 -3.62 4.59 -1.72
CA LEU A 83 -4.73 5.53 -1.73
C LEU A 83 -6.02 4.71 -1.59
N THR A 84 -6.72 4.89 -0.46
CA THR A 84 -7.95 4.16 -0.15
C THR A 84 -9.11 5.14 -0.07
N PRO A 85 -10.05 5.10 -1.03
CA PRO A 85 -11.28 5.90 -0.93
C PRO A 85 -12.09 5.50 0.31
N PRO A 86 -12.81 6.43 0.95
CA PRO A 86 -13.68 6.11 2.08
C PRO A 86 -14.75 5.09 1.66
N HIS A 87 -15.03 4.11 2.51
CA HIS A 87 -16.01 3.04 2.27
C HIS A 87 -15.73 2.14 1.04
N SER A 88 -14.52 2.20 0.48
CA SER A 88 -14.12 1.31 -0.61
C SER A 88 -13.69 -0.06 -0.08
N HIS A 89 -14.01 -1.11 -0.84
CA HIS A 89 -13.50 -2.46 -0.63
C HIS A 89 -12.13 -2.70 -1.30
N THR A 90 -11.59 -1.70 -1.97
CA THR A 90 -10.32 -1.77 -2.67
C THR A 90 -9.47 -0.54 -2.39
N SER A 91 -8.15 -0.74 -2.45
CA SER A 91 -7.14 0.30 -2.37
C SER A 91 -6.35 0.35 -3.66
N LEU A 92 -5.91 1.54 -4.05
CA LEU A 92 -4.98 1.73 -5.16
C LEU A 92 -3.56 1.84 -4.60
N LEU A 93 -2.62 1.09 -5.16
CA LEU A 93 -1.21 1.20 -4.83
C LEU A 93 -0.48 1.79 -6.02
N GLN A 94 0.05 2.99 -5.84
CA GLN A 94 0.88 3.65 -6.84
C GLN A 94 2.35 3.49 -6.46
N ALA A 95 3.15 3.08 -7.42
CA ALA A 95 4.58 2.86 -7.24
C ALA A 95 5.37 3.68 -8.28
N ARG A 96 6.53 4.19 -7.88
CA ARG A 96 7.48 4.86 -8.76
C ARG A 96 8.83 4.18 -8.70
N SER A 97 9.21 3.57 -9.81
CA SER A 97 10.45 2.82 -9.95
C SER A 97 11.69 3.69 -9.78
N PRO A 98 12.88 3.10 -9.54
CA PRO A 98 14.16 3.81 -9.53
C PRO A 98 14.39 4.72 -10.75
N SER A 99 14.06 4.26 -11.95
CA SER A 99 14.15 5.04 -13.19
C SER A 99 13.03 6.09 -13.37
N GLY A 100 12.02 6.08 -12.50
CA GLY A 100 10.98 7.10 -12.45
C GLY A 100 9.66 6.71 -13.12
N HIS A 101 9.53 5.48 -13.62
CA HIS A 101 8.27 4.96 -14.18
C HIS A 101 7.23 4.79 -13.08
N THR A 102 5.99 5.19 -13.37
CA THR A 102 4.87 5.08 -12.44
C THR A 102 3.98 3.91 -12.84
N SER A 103 3.63 3.07 -11.87
CA SER A 103 2.63 2.01 -12.03
C SER A 103 1.54 2.14 -10.98
N VAL A 104 0.36 1.61 -11.29
CA VAL A 104 -0.78 1.55 -10.39
C VAL A 104 -1.30 0.12 -10.41
N GLN A 105 -1.56 -0.44 -9.23
CA GLN A 105 -2.20 -1.74 -9.04
C GLN A 105 -3.34 -1.60 -8.04
N THR A 106 -4.41 -2.36 -8.25
CA THR A 106 -5.53 -2.43 -7.32
C THR A 106 -5.31 -3.58 -6.35
N LEU A 107 -5.52 -3.33 -5.06
CA LEU A 107 -5.43 -4.31 -3.98
C LEU A 107 -6.79 -4.46 -3.28
N PRO A 108 -7.15 -5.67 -2.85
CA PRO A 108 -8.34 -5.88 -2.03
C PRO A 108 -8.16 -5.32 -0.61
N GLY A 109 -9.27 -4.86 -0.04
CA GLY A 109 -9.33 -4.31 1.31
C GLY A 109 -8.81 -2.87 1.41
N HIS A 110 -8.99 -2.27 2.58
CA HIS A 110 -8.36 -1.01 2.94
C HIS A 110 -6.94 -1.25 3.44
N ILE A 111 -6.01 -0.39 3.07
CA ILE A 111 -4.65 -0.42 3.61
C ILE A 111 -4.66 0.24 4.99
N GLU A 112 -4.34 -0.54 6.03
CA GLU A 112 -4.20 -0.02 7.40
C GLU A 112 -2.83 0.64 7.60
N ARG A 113 -1.79 0.01 7.05
CA ARG A 113 -0.39 0.43 7.23
C ARG A 113 0.46 -0.02 6.04
N LEU A 114 1.51 0.76 5.81
CA LEU A 114 2.58 0.48 4.86
C LEU A 114 3.91 0.66 5.58
N HIS A 115 4.73 -0.38 5.61
CA HIS A 115 6.12 -0.31 6.10
C HIS A 115 7.10 -0.39 4.94
N THR A 116 8.19 0.37 5.07
CA THR A 116 9.36 0.23 4.22
C THR A 116 10.46 -0.45 5.01
N LEU A 117 11.00 -1.52 4.46
CA LEU A 117 12.04 -2.32 5.09
C LEU A 117 13.20 -2.47 4.11
N ARG A 118 14.40 -2.67 4.67
CA ARG A 118 15.59 -2.99 3.89
C ARG A 118 16.01 -4.40 4.26
N LEU A 119 15.93 -5.32 3.30
CA LEU A 119 16.30 -6.71 3.48
C LEU A 119 17.59 -6.99 2.71
N ASN A 120 18.55 -7.60 3.38
CA ASN A 120 19.78 -8.06 2.73
C ASN A 120 19.42 -9.03 1.59
N GLY A 121 20.06 -8.86 0.44
CA GLY A 121 19.76 -9.63 -0.77
C GLY A 121 18.57 -9.12 -1.61
N TYR A 122 17.65 -8.33 -1.04
CA TYR A 122 16.43 -7.88 -1.73
C TYR A 122 16.30 -6.35 -1.86
N GLY A 123 17.10 -5.58 -1.12
CA GLY A 123 17.03 -4.13 -1.15
C GLY A 123 15.81 -3.62 -0.39
N HIS A 124 15.09 -2.65 -0.98
CA HIS A 124 13.85 -2.14 -0.40
C HIS A 124 12.69 -3.12 -0.64
N ALA A 125 12.00 -3.47 0.44
CA ALA A 125 10.75 -4.19 0.40
C ALA A 125 9.64 -3.37 1.09
N TYR A 126 8.41 -3.65 0.71
CA TYR A 126 7.21 -2.94 1.14
C TYR A 126 6.25 -3.95 1.75
N LEU A 127 5.91 -3.74 3.01
CA LEU A 127 4.98 -4.59 3.74
C LEU A 127 3.68 -3.83 3.93
N LEU A 128 2.62 -4.32 3.30
CA LEU A 128 1.29 -3.70 3.33
C LEU A 128 0.38 -4.55 4.21
N PHE A 129 -0.35 -3.91 5.10
CA PHE A 129 -1.41 -4.56 5.87
C PHE A 129 -2.76 -4.08 5.33
N THR A 130 -3.59 -5.03 4.91
CA THR A 130 -4.95 -4.76 4.46
C THR A 130 -5.96 -5.36 5.42
N GLU A 131 -7.13 -4.74 5.48
CA GLU A 131 -8.31 -5.30 6.13
C GLU A 131 -9.52 -5.20 5.20
N GLN A 132 -10.39 -6.19 5.30
CA GLN A 132 -11.68 -6.20 4.63
C GLN A 132 -12.71 -6.75 5.61
N THR A 133 -13.81 -6.02 5.81
CA THR A 133 -14.91 -6.45 6.67
C THR A 133 -16.16 -6.66 5.83
N ASN A 134 -16.83 -7.79 6.07
CA ASN A 134 -18.11 -8.13 5.48
C ASN A 134 -19.05 -8.67 6.57
N GLY A 135 -19.97 -7.82 7.04
CA GLY A 135 -20.82 -8.14 8.18
C GLY A 135 -19.98 -8.36 9.45
N ASP A 136 -20.17 -9.52 10.08
CA ASP A 136 -19.41 -9.90 11.28
C ASP A 136 -18.05 -10.53 10.95
N HIS A 137 -17.75 -10.76 9.66
CA HIS A 137 -16.51 -11.38 9.23
C HIS A 137 -15.45 -10.31 8.89
N THR A 138 -14.25 -10.47 9.43
CA THR A 138 -13.10 -9.64 9.08
C THR A 138 -11.97 -10.52 8.56
N GLU A 139 -11.45 -10.12 7.42
CA GLU A 139 -10.24 -10.64 6.81
C GLU A 139 -9.14 -9.59 6.92
N LYS A 140 -7.97 -9.99 7.43
CA LYS A 140 -6.78 -9.16 7.44
C LYS A 140 -5.67 -9.87 6.69
N SER A 141 -4.97 -9.12 5.87
CA SER A 141 -3.92 -9.64 5.03
C SER A 141 -2.64 -8.83 5.17
N LEU A 142 -1.52 -9.50 4.96
CA LEU A 142 -0.19 -8.91 4.87
C LEU A 142 0.37 -9.28 3.50
N VAL A 143 0.81 -8.28 2.73
CA VAL A 143 1.42 -8.47 1.41
C VAL A 143 2.83 -7.90 1.43
N LEU A 144 3.79 -8.68 0.95
CA LEU A 144 5.20 -8.30 0.83
C LEU A 144 5.59 -8.11 -0.63
N LEU A 145 6.01 -6.90 -0.97
CA LEU A 145 6.36 -6.49 -2.33
C LEU A 145 7.79 -5.94 -2.40
N HIS A 146 8.39 -5.94 -3.59
CA HIS A 146 9.66 -5.27 -3.86
C HIS A 146 9.74 -4.80 -5.31
N PHE A 147 10.72 -3.96 -5.62
CA PHE A 147 11.03 -3.65 -7.02
C PHE A 147 11.93 -4.72 -7.62
N ALA A 148 11.44 -5.38 -8.67
CA ALA A 148 12.21 -6.27 -9.54
C ALA A 148 12.09 -5.77 -10.98
N ALA A 149 13.22 -5.56 -11.65
CA ALA A 149 13.26 -5.04 -13.02
C ALA A 149 12.34 -3.82 -13.24
N GLU A 150 12.44 -2.82 -12.34
CA GLU A 150 11.65 -1.58 -12.35
C GLU A 150 10.14 -1.72 -12.10
N GLN A 151 9.65 -2.93 -11.80
CA GLN A 151 8.25 -3.18 -11.48
C GLN A 151 8.07 -3.56 -10.02
N LEU A 152 7.00 -3.06 -9.40
CA LEU A 152 6.61 -3.51 -8.08
C LEU A 152 5.97 -4.90 -8.21
N GLN A 153 6.57 -5.90 -7.58
CA GLN A 153 6.19 -7.30 -7.70
C GLN A 153 6.14 -7.99 -6.33
N ALA A 154 5.45 -9.13 -6.27
CA ALA A 154 5.42 -9.99 -5.11
C ALA A 154 6.83 -10.48 -4.72
N LEU A 155 7.14 -10.47 -3.43
CA LEU A 155 8.41 -11.00 -2.89
C LEU A 155 8.12 -12.26 -2.04
N PRO A 156 8.14 -13.46 -2.64
CA PRO A 156 7.76 -14.70 -1.96
C PRO A 156 8.90 -15.23 -1.09
N ILE A 157 9.03 -14.68 0.13
CA ILE A 157 10.10 -15.04 1.07
C ILE A 157 9.61 -15.36 2.49
N ILE A 158 8.30 -15.53 2.68
CA ILE A 158 7.71 -15.91 3.97
C ILE A 158 7.43 -17.41 3.93
N GLN A 159 8.16 -18.19 4.71
CA GLN A 159 7.94 -19.63 4.81
C GLN A 159 7.12 -19.92 6.07
N THR A 160 5.88 -20.39 5.89
CA THR A 160 4.95 -20.58 7.02
C THR A 160 5.17 -21.90 7.76
N ALA A 161 5.78 -22.88 7.11
CA ALA A 161 6.18 -24.18 7.67
C ALA A 161 7.39 -24.74 6.90
N PRO A 162 8.21 -25.64 7.49
CA PRO A 162 9.42 -26.16 6.86
C PRO A 162 9.25 -26.78 5.46
N ALA A 163 8.08 -27.33 5.16
CA ALA A 163 7.78 -27.96 3.87
C ALA A 163 6.89 -27.09 2.96
N ALA A 164 6.50 -25.90 3.39
CA ALA A 164 5.67 -25.00 2.59
C ALA A 164 6.55 -24.17 1.64
N ASP A 165 6.06 -23.96 0.42
CA ASP A 165 6.67 -22.99 -0.50
C ASP A 165 6.60 -21.57 0.11
N PRO A 166 7.65 -20.75 -0.05
CA PRO A 166 7.61 -19.36 0.38
C PRO A 166 6.47 -18.59 -0.28
N THR A 167 5.72 -17.85 0.55
CA THR A 167 4.66 -16.94 0.11
C THR A 167 5.09 -15.49 0.29
N HIS A 168 4.40 -14.58 -0.37
CA HIS A 168 4.50 -13.14 -0.16
C HIS A 168 3.27 -12.60 0.60
N HIS A 169 2.32 -13.48 0.93
CA HIS A 169 1.02 -13.14 1.46
C HIS A 169 0.70 -14.00 2.68
N LEU A 170 0.29 -13.34 3.77
CA LEU A 170 -0.31 -13.97 4.94
C LEU A 170 -1.73 -13.47 5.08
N ASN A 171 -2.65 -14.35 5.46
CA ASN A 171 -4.04 -13.99 5.67
C ASN A 171 -4.56 -14.57 6.98
N ILE A 172 -5.39 -13.80 7.67
CA ILE A 172 -6.17 -14.25 8.81
C ILE A 172 -7.62 -13.84 8.60
N ALA A 173 -8.54 -14.72 8.99
CA ALA A 173 -9.97 -14.49 8.88
C ALA A 173 -10.60 -14.86 10.23
N TYR A 174 -11.47 -13.99 10.74
CA TYR A 174 -12.15 -14.21 12.03
C TYR A 174 -13.51 -13.48 12.06
N SER A 175 -14.36 -13.88 13.01
CA SER A 175 -15.65 -13.22 13.26
C SER A 175 -15.65 -12.43 14.56
N GLY A 176 -16.41 -11.34 14.61
CA GLY A 176 -16.53 -10.48 15.79
C GLY A 176 -15.46 -9.39 15.90
N GLN A 177 -15.62 -8.54 16.91
CA GLN A 177 -14.69 -7.47 17.24
C GLN A 177 -13.67 -7.95 18.26
N HIS A 178 -12.37 -7.80 17.96
CA HIS A 178 -11.27 -8.27 18.80
C HIS A 178 -10.14 -7.26 18.85
N THR A 179 -9.45 -7.15 19.97
CA THR A 179 -8.35 -6.19 20.16
C THR A 179 -6.98 -6.72 19.70
N ASN A 180 -6.75 -8.04 19.75
CA ASN A 180 -5.52 -8.69 19.29
C ASN A 180 -5.69 -9.29 17.88
N ASN A 181 -6.23 -8.52 16.95
CA ASN A 181 -6.54 -8.97 15.60
C ASN A 181 -5.55 -8.48 14.53
N TYR A 182 -4.50 -7.75 14.88
CA TYR A 182 -3.66 -7.05 13.91
C TYR A 182 -2.35 -7.78 13.56
N PHE A 183 -1.87 -7.56 12.34
CA PHE A 183 -0.47 -7.83 11.98
C PHE A 183 0.46 -6.82 12.64
N PHE A 184 1.64 -7.26 13.05
CA PHE A 184 2.66 -6.38 13.61
C PHE A 184 4.00 -6.66 12.94
N TYR A 185 4.77 -5.61 12.70
CA TYR A 185 6.13 -5.69 12.18
C TYR A 185 7.05 -4.96 13.13
N GLU A 186 8.09 -5.65 13.59
CA GLU A 186 9.16 -5.11 14.42
C GLU A 186 10.40 -4.82 13.55
N PRO A 187 10.73 -3.55 13.28
CA PRO A 187 11.85 -3.22 12.39
C PRO A 187 13.21 -3.67 12.92
N GLY A 188 13.43 -3.60 14.24
CA GLY A 188 14.74 -3.89 14.84
C GLY A 188 15.16 -5.36 14.74
N SER A 189 14.20 -6.28 14.77
CA SER A 189 14.45 -7.73 14.66
C SER A 189 14.07 -8.31 13.30
N HIS A 190 13.47 -7.49 12.42
CA HIS A 190 12.78 -7.91 11.20
C HIS A 190 11.81 -9.08 11.47
N THR A 191 10.93 -8.89 12.46
CA THR A 191 9.94 -9.90 12.85
C THR A 191 8.54 -9.46 12.44
N ILE A 192 7.87 -10.29 11.65
CA ILE A 192 6.44 -10.21 11.38
C ILE A 192 5.73 -11.04 12.46
N SER A 193 4.61 -10.55 12.98
CA SER A 193 3.73 -11.38 13.81
C SER A 193 2.27 -11.20 13.44
N GLN A 194 1.52 -12.27 13.58
CA GLN A 194 0.08 -12.32 13.37
C GLN A 194 -0.58 -13.03 14.56
N PRO A 195 -1.85 -12.73 14.88
CA PRO A 195 -2.58 -13.51 15.86
C PRO A 195 -2.72 -14.95 15.40
N GLN A 196 -2.64 -15.88 16.36
CA GLN A 196 -3.07 -17.25 16.11
C GLN A 196 -4.60 -17.30 16.18
N ILE A 197 -5.24 -17.77 15.11
CA ILE A 197 -6.68 -17.99 15.05
C ILE A 197 -7.00 -19.39 15.62
N SER A 198 -7.96 -19.46 16.53
CA SER A 198 -8.47 -20.71 17.08
C SER A 198 -9.23 -21.48 16.01
N SER A 199 -8.86 -22.74 15.77
CA SER A 199 -9.57 -23.62 14.84
C SER A 199 -10.97 -24.01 15.31
N HIS A 200 -11.29 -23.85 16.60
CA HIS A 200 -12.58 -24.23 17.18
C HIS A 200 -13.56 -23.07 17.20
N THR A 201 -13.08 -21.86 17.50
CA THR A 201 -13.93 -20.68 17.69
C THR A 201 -13.83 -19.70 16.52
N HIS A 202 -12.84 -19.84 15.63
CA HIS A 202 -12.56 -18.90 14.55
C HIS A 202 -12.34 -17.45 15.03
N THR A 203 -11.79 -17.31 16.24
CA THR A 203 -11.43 -16.01 16.84
C THR A 203 -9.93 -15.92 17.12
N PRO A 204 -9.36 -14.70 17.16
CA PRO A 204 -7.99 -14.49 17.62
C PRO A 204 -7.78 -15.00 19.04
N THR A 205 -6.65 -15.65 19.29
CA THR A 205 -6.20 -16.05 20.63
C THR A 205 -5.22 -15.01 21.20
N ASN A 206 -4.79 -15.20 22.45
CA ASN A 206 -3.72 -14.39 23.05
C ASN A 206 -2.33 -14.76 22.53
N ARG A 207 -2.21 -15.84 21.74
CA ARG A 207 -0.93 -16.27 21.14
C ARG A 207 -0.73 -15.60 19.79
N ARG A 208 0.53 -15.42 19.42
CA ARG A 208 0.93 -14.86 18.13
C ARG A 208 1.88 -15.81 17.43
N LEU A 209 1.67 -16.00 16.13
CA LEU A 209 2.64 -16.63 15.25
C LEU A 209 3.65 -15.56 14.84
N LYS A 210 4.93 -15.87 14.88
CA LYS A 210 6.01 -14.95 14.51
C LYS A 210 6.84 -15.52 13.38
N TYR A 211 7.29 -14.66 12.49
CA TYR A 211 8.20 -14.98 11.41
C TYR A 211 9.37 -13.99 11.43
N ARG A 212 10.59 -14.47 11.62
CA ARG A 212 11.78 -13.63 11.70
C ARG A 212 12.64 -13.80 10.45
N PHE A 213 13.10 -12.68 9.88
CA PHE A 213 14.00 -12.71 8.74
C PHE A 213 15.38 -13.24 9.15
N ASN A 214 15.86 -14.27 8.46
CA ASN A 214 17.16 -14.88 8.74
C ASN A 214 18.29 -14.43 7.78
N GLY A 215 18.02 -13.46 6.91
CA GLY A 215 18.91 -13.04 5.83
C GLY A 215 18.47 -13.50 4.43
N GLN A 216 17.55 -14.47 4.36
CA GLN A 216 17.01 -14.99 3.09
C GLN A 216 15.48 -15.11 3.15
N LEU A 217 14.94 -15.72 4.20
CA LEU A 217 13.51 -15.96 4.38
C LEU A 217 13.04 -15.44 5.74
N PHE A 218 11.76 -15.07 5.82
CA PHE A 218 11.04 -15.00 7.08
C PHE A 218 10.62 -16.42 7.47
N LEU A 219 11.19 -16.94 8.55
CA LEU A 219 10.93 -18.30 9.04
C LEU A 219 10.17 -18.28 10.36
N PRO A 220 9.39 -19.33 10.70
CA PRO A 220 8.70 -19.41 11.97
C PRO A 220 9.68 -19.25 13.14
N HIS A 221 9.31 -18.43 14.12
CA HIS A 221 10.13 -18.08 15.28
C HIS A 221 9.29 -18.15 16.56
N SER A 222 9.92 -18.54 17.67
CA SER A 222 9.31 -18.67 19.00
C SER A 222 9.27 -17.34 19.74
#